data_AF-A0A2G6R5R5-F1
#
_entry.id   AF-A0A2G6R5R5-F1
#
_cell.length_a   1.000
_cell.length_b   1.000
_cell.length_c   1.000
_cell.angle_alpha   90.00
_cell.angle_beta   90.00
_cell.angle_gamma   90.00
#
_symmetry.space_group_name_H-M   'P 1'
#
loop_
_entity.id
_entity.type
_entity.pdbx_description
1 polymer ?
#
loop_
_entity_poly.entity_id
_entity_poly.type
_entity_poly.pdbx_seq_one_letter_code
_entity_poly.pdbx_strand_id
1 'polypeptide(L)'
;MPGTDEQRPRRAFLDGSDMLRTDDTPAEQVGRPRRGVIEPESPGKPAEETEETGAKQAEETGTDTTATTDDSVTAEDPTQVTNPFARPGSQQATQPIPVVRSPIQLPSLEEESKAAQAMGKHSAGMTIAPSPPPRRSADSSTTPAEVDTPVPTPVARDNSWFVQRRRDIALFAAGTLLVAVLAGLLTFILSRSIAPQPLASSATVATADPTASEQTTQQSENATADPSEPVAPTDQPPLLTEESLVSLTDAELVVPDVAWAITESQLEPTAERARAACLRADPDAVNPLTSLFRTFGTTDADQLALLHQVDLYANPATAKEVFQTRAADIAACDEVPARIVATMKVTGIGDEASQVTIAYENSPTQFHTVLLVRTGNAVSVIDAARLENPVAAPGLVEGLKRSLNTICTSAEGSCPGTPTATEALPAVVEPAGWLQTADLPRITGGQGQWVAQEVAELSIKGTGCENMTLATQEGPQERQQRTYVLTQDDKAPASFGLDEMLFRFADEEAAEAFATKLTDNIAACPERSLTAKVSTTDPGTAPVGPGKEVTWRTIDLSLAAADDKTVPYQLVVARGGNNVAYLLVTETTDYKFSDEMLQSIARRAAERASQGVEATATGTISERVSLAG
;
A
#
# COMPACT_ATOMS: atom_id res chain seq x y z
N MET A 1 -40.13 -63.97 10.79
CA MET A 1 -40.40 -65.00 9.77
C MET A 1 -41.15 -64.35 8.62
N PRO A 2 -40.64 -64.39 7.39
CA PRO A 2 -39.24 -64.24 6.92
C PRO A 2 -39.02 -62.80 6.35
N GLY A 3 -37.92 -62.37 5.73
CA GLY A 3 -36.57 -62.91 5.47
C GLY A 3 -35.73 -61.77 4.86
N THR A 4 -34.49 -61.52 5.31
CA THR A 4 -33.23 -61.97 4.68
C THR A 4 -33.02 -61.53 3.22
N ASP A 5 -32.01 -60.70 2.97
CA ASP A 5 -30.71 -61.24 2.50
C ASP A 5 -29.51 -60.33 2.87
N GLU A 6 -28.28 -60.85 2.79
CA GLU A 6 -27.02 -60.19 3.18
C GLU A 6 -25.94 -60.37 2.11
N GLN A 7 -25.11 -59.34 1.85
CA GLN A 7 -23.82 -59.57 1.17
C GLN A 7 -22.72 -58.55 1.53
N ARG A 8 -21.53 -59.06 1.83
CA ARG A 8 -20.29 -58.29 2.05
C ARG A 8 -19.21 -58.70 1.03
N PRO A 9 -18.39 -57.76 0.52
CA PRO A 9 -17.06 -58.07 -0.01
C PRO A 9 -16.06 -58.39 1.11
N ARG A 10 -14.97 -59.11 0.79
CA ARG A 10 -13.94 -59.54 1.75
C ARG A 10 -12.71 -58.64 1.71
N ARG A 11 -12.05 -58.44 2.86
CA ARG A 11 -10.64 -58.04 2.93
C ARG A 11 -9.75 -59.27 2.68
N ALA A 12 -8.55 -59.05 2.15
CA ALA A 12 -7.47 -60.04 2.13
C ALA A 12 -6.15 -59.34 2.49
N PHE A 13 -5.46 -59.86 3.50
CA PHE A 13 -4.09 -59.52 3.90
C PHE A 13 -3.61 -60.63 4.83
N LEU A 14 -2.45 -61.21 4.57
CA LEU A 14 -1.49 -61.71 5.57
C LEU A 14 -0.26 -62.29 4.87
N ASP A 15 0.87 -61.64 5.14
CA ASP A 15 2.23 -62.11 5.44
C ASP A 15 2.53 -63.64 5.46
N GLY A 16 3.80 -64.01 5.22
CA GLY A 16 4.30 -65.39 5.40
C GLY A 16 5.46 -65.80 4.49
N SER A 17 6.69 -65.57 4.95
CA SER A 17 7.96 -66.00 4.35
C SER A 17 8.12 -67.51 4.08
N ASP A 18 8.92 -67.89 3.08
CA ASP A 18 9.68 -69.16 3.07
C ASP A 18 11.05 -69.00 2.38
N MET A 19 11.99 -69.93 2.59
CA MET A 19 13.38 -69.86 2.09
C MET A 19 13.81 -71.15 1.35
N LEU A 20 14.63 -71.02 0.30
CA LEU A 20 15.97 -71.65 0.17
C LEU A 20 16.53 -71.63 -1.28
N ARG A 21 17.61 -70.86 -1.46
CA ARG A 21 18.91 -71.29 -2.03
C ARG A 21 18.94 -72.18 -3.30
N THR A 22 19.57 -71.66 -4.36
CA THR A 22 20.74 -72.29 -5.00
C THR A 22 21.69 -71.21 -5.51
N ASP A 23 22.99 -71.44 -5.39
CA ASP A 23 24.07 -70.55 -5.87
C ASP A 23 24.39 -70.85 -7.35
N ASP A 24 24.81 -69.84 -8.13
CA ASP A 24 25.83 -70.04 -9.17
C ASP A 24 26.52 -68.72 -9.53
N THR A 25 27.86 -68.68 -9.58
CA THR A 25 28.66 -67.47 -9.85
C THR A 25 30.11 -67.84 -10.24
N PRO A 26 30.63 -67.23 -11.32
CA PRO A 26 31.94 -66.55 -11.23
C PRO A 26 31.86 -65.13 -11.84
N ALA A 27 32.34 -64.01 -11.27
CA ALA A 27 33.44 -63.67 -10.34
C ALA A 27 34.81 -63.34 -10.99
N GLU A 28 35.08 -62.03 -11.17
CA GLU A 28 36.35 -61.31 -10.88
C GLU A 28 35.94 -59.82 -10.60
N GLN A 29 36.39 -59.07 -9.57
CA GLN A 29 37.73 -58.73 -9.04
C GLN A 29 38.51 -57.73 -9.93
N VAL A 30 39.20 -56.64 -9.47
CA VAL A 30 39.50 -56.01 -8.15
C VAL A 30 39.43 -54.45 -8.39
N GLY A 31 39.13 -53.51 -7.47
CA GLY A 31 39.73 -53.28 -6.16
C GLY A 31 39.45 -51.90 -5.50
N ARG A 32 40.03 -51.72 -4.29
CA ARG A 32 39.93 -50.60 -3.32
C ARG A 32 41.10 -50.76 -2.31
N PRO A 33 41.26 -49.98 -1.21
CA PRO A 33 40.99 -48.55 -0.93
C PRO A 33 42.19 -47.85 -0.22
N ARG A 34 42.03 -46.58 0.23
CA ARG A 34 42.64 -45.94 1.44
C ARG A 34 42.16 -44.47 1.57
N ARG A 35 42.38 -43.73 2.68
CA ARG A 35 41.80 -43.80 4.05
C ARG A 35 42.49 -42.71 4.93
N GLY A 36 41.77 -41.65 5.32
CA GLY A 36 42.20 -40.59 6.27
C GLY A 36 41.29 -39.34 6.17
N VAL A 37 40.81 -38.57 7.17
CA VAL A 37 40.82 -38.55 8.68
C VAL A 37 41.59 -37.38 9.34
N ILE A 38 40.83 -36.50 10.05
CA ILE A 38 41.16 -35.48 11.09
C ILE A 38 41.89 -34.17 10.67
N GLU A 39 41.12 -33.06 10.72
CA GLU A 39 41.27 -31.76 11.47
C GLU A 39 42.66 -31.22 11.92
N PRO A 40 42.77 -29.95 12.38
CA PRO A 40 42.24 -28.66 11.86
C PRO A 40 43.33 -27.53 11.84
N GLU A 41 42.97 -26.28 11.46
CA GLU A 41 43.39 -24.98 12.05
C GLU A 41 43.32 -23.78 11.06
N SER A 42 43.41 -22.56 11.60
CA SER A 42 43.37 -21.21 10.98
C SER A 42 44.31 -20.29 11.82
N PRO A 43 44.71 -19.04 11.47
CA PRO A 43 44.39 -18.18 10.31
C PRO A 43 45.64 -17.54 9.60
N GLY A 44 45.44 -16.65 8.61
CA GLY A 44 46.54 -15.78 8.11
C GLY A 44 46.22 -14.85 6.92
N LYS A 45 46.48 -13.55 7.08
CA LYS A 45 46.56 -12.45 6.06
C LYS A 45 48.04 -11.99 5.95
N PRO A 46 48.45 -11.06 5.07
CA PRO A 46 48.10 -10.79 3.66
C PRO A 46 49.33 -10.55 2.74
N ALA A 47 49.13 -10.38 1.42
CA ALA A 47 49.92 -9.60 0.46
C ALA A 47 49.08 -9.46 -0.84
N GLU A 48 48.94 -8.37 -1.61
CA GLU A 48 49.71 -7.12 -1.89
C GLU A 48 50.39 -7.14 -3.28
N GLU A 49 49.91 -6.27 -4.18
CA GLU A 49 50.39 -5.90 -5.54
C GLU A 49 50.57 -7.02 -6.60
N THR A 50 50.48 -6.79 -7.92
CA THR A 50 50.67 -5.56 -8.72
C THR A 50 49.63 -5.39 -9.85
N GLU A 51 49.57 -4.19 -10.44
CA GLU A 51 48.87 -3.87 -11.69
C GLU A 51 49.58 -4.45 -12.94
N GLU A 52 48.86 -4.63 -14.06
CA GLU A 52 49.31 -4.07 -15.35
C GLU A 52 48.13 -3.75 -16.30
N THR A 53 48.40 -2.93 -17.32
CA THR A 53 47.39 -2.18 -18.10
C THR A 53 46.98 -2.84 -19.42
N GLY A 54 45.83 -2.43 -20.00
CA GLY A 54 45.32 -3.00 -21.26
C GLY A 54 44.28 -2.16 -22.01
N ALA A 55 44.49 -0.86 -22.19
CA ALA A 55 43.55 0.01 -22.91
C ALA A 55 43.66 -0.08 -24.46
N LYS A 56 42.54 0.03 -25.17
CA LYS A 56 42.48 0.37 -26.60
C LYS A 56 41.27 1.25 -26.94
N GLN A 57 41.50 2.25 -27.79
CA GLN A 57 40.47 3.10 -28.39
C GLN A 57 40.12 2.61 -29.81
N ALA A 58 38.89 2.91 -30.23
CA ALA A 58 38.47 3.19 -31.61
C ALA A 58 37.23 4.09 -31.46
N GLU A 59 37.30 5.41 -31.66
CA GLU A 59 37.48 6.15 -32.93
C GLU A 59 36.18 6.26 -33.73
N GLU A 60 35.83 7.48 -34.13
CA GLU A 60 34.50 7.88 -34.60
C GLU A 60 34.33 7.73 -36.12
N THR A 61 33.13 7.37 -36.56
CA THR A 61 32.61 7.77 -37.88
C THR A 61 31.13 8.15 -37.78
N GLY A 62 30.84 9.45 -37.81
CA GLY A 62 29.46 9.94 -37.89
C GLY A 62 28.90 9.85 -39.32
N THR A 63 27.58 9.88 -39.47
CA THR A 63 26.91 10.13 -40.76
C THR A 63 25.57 10.82 -40.51
N ASP A 64 25.34 11.96 -41.15
CA ASP A 64 24.06 12.67 -41.12
C ASP A 64 22.93 11.82 -41.73
N THR A 65 21.75 11.85 -41.12
CA THR A 65 20.47 11.70 -41.86
C THR A 65 19.38 12.48 -41.13
N THR A 66 18.96 13.60 -41.70
CA THR A 66 17.81 14.39 -41.22
C THR A 66 16.48 13.69 -41.54
N ALA A 67 15.68 13.41 -40.51
CA ALA A 67 14.28 13.00 -40.67
C ALA A 67 13.42 13.84 -39.71
N THR A 68 12.64 14.77 -40.27
CA THR A 68 11.75 15.65 -39.50
C THR A 68 10.42 14.95 -39.24
N THR A 69 10.05 14.79 -37.97
CA THR A 69 8.70 14.40 -37.56
C THR A 69 8.25 15.34 -36.44
N ASP A 70 7.26 16.20 -36.73
CA ASP A 70 6.51 16.91 -35.68
C ASP A 70 5.57 15.92 -35.00
N ASP A 71 5.80 15.64 -33.71
CA ASP A 71 4.76 15.11 -32.82
C ASP A 71 4.98 15.68 -31.42
N SER A 72 4.27 16.77 -31.11
CA SER A 72 4.48 17.56 -29.89
C SER A 72 3.74 16.94 -28.69
N VAL A 73 4.19 15.77 -28.24
CA VAL A 73 3.98 15.36 -26.84
C VAL A 73 4.99 16.15 -26.01
N THR A 74 4.50 16.94 -25.05
CA THR A 74 5.37 17.61 -24.09
C THR A 74 5.98 16.55 -23.17
N ALA A 75 7.20 16.09 -23.48
CA ALA A 75 7.99 15.32 -22.54
C ALA A 75 8.23 16.19 -21.31
N GLU A 76 7.86 15.69 -20.13
CA GLU A 76 8.16 16.35 -18.87
C GLU A 76 9.69 16.39 -18.68
N ASP A 77 10.20 17.56 -18.28
CA ASP A 77 11.64 17.75 -18.11
C ASP A 77 12.11 16.94 -16.89
N PRO A 78 13.02 15.95 -17.06
CA PRO A 78 13.45 15.08 -15.96
C PRO A 78 14.25 15.81 -14.87
N THR A 79 14.48 17.13 -15.01
CA THR A 79 15.07 17.99 -13.97
C THR A 79 14.04 18.69 -13.08
N GLN A 80 12.73 18.54 -13.30
CA GLN A 80 11.72 19.04 -12.36
C GLN A 80 11.63 18.16 -11.10
N VAL A 81 12.22 18.65 -10.02
CA VAL A 81 12.09 18.08 -8.67
C VAL A 81 10.69 18.39 -8.13
N THR A 82 9.73 17.51 -8.40
CA THR A 82 8.35 17.62 -7.90
C THR A 82 8.30 17.43 -6.38
N ASN A 83 7.31 18.03 -5.71
CA ASN A 83 7.14 17.84 -4.27
C ASN A 83 6.53 16.45 -3.98
N PRO A 84 7.26 15.49 -3.36
CA PRO A 84 6.76 14.13 -3.14
C PRO A 84 5.65 14.06 -2.07
N PHE A 85 5.52 15.09 -1.23
CA PHE A 85 4.50 15.17 -0.18
C PHE A 85 3.22 15.89 -0.63
N ALA A 86 3.17 16.33 -1.89
CA ALA A 86 1.96 16.78 -2.54
C ALA A 86 1.01 15.61 -2.84
N ARG A 87 -0.24 15.92 -3.21
CA ARG A 87 -1.24 14.89 -3.54
C ARG A 87 -1.12 14.49 -5.01
N PRO A 88 -1.07 13.18 -5.36
CA PRO A 88 -1.18 12.73 -6.74
C PRO A 88 -2.35 13.42 -7.45
N GLY A 89 -2.05 14.15 -8.52
CA GLY A 89 -3.04 14.92 -9.29
C GLY A 89 -3.43 16.30 -8.73
N SER A 90 -2.80 16.84 -7.69
CA SER A 90 -3.01 18.24 -7.27
C SER A 90 -2.02 19.20 -7.93
N GLN A 91 -2.37 20.49 -7.97
CA GLN A 91 -1.50 21.55 -8.52
C GLN A 91 -0.15 21.67 -7.79
N GLN A 92 -0.08 21.21 -6.53
CA GLN A 92 1.16 21.20 -5.74
C GLN A 92 2.12 20.09 -6.19
N ALA A 93 1.63 18.99 -6.78
CA ALA A 93 2.50 17.93 -7.32
C ALA A 93 3.25 18.39 -8.59
N THR A 94 2.70 19.38 -9.30
CA THR A 94 3.36 20.06 -10.44
C THR A 94 4.17 21.28 -10.03
N GLN A 95 4.33 21.58 -8.73
CA GLN A 95 5.23 22.63 -8.26
C GLN A 95 6.64 22.04 -8.02
N PRO A 96 7.71 22.67 -8.52
CA PRO A 96 9.06 22.29 -8.15
C PRO A 96 9.35 22.67 -6.70
N ILE A 97 10.13 21.85 -5.99
CA ILE A 97 10.57 22.16 -4.62
C ILE A 97 11.31 23.52 -4.59
N PRO A 98 10.99 24.45 -3.66
CA PRO A 98 11.69 25.72 -3.55
C PRO A 98 13.17 25.55 -3.18
N VAL A 99 14.04 25.59 -4.19
CA VAL A 99 15.49 25.54 -3.98
C VAL A 99 15.96 26.80 -3.26
N VAL A 100 16.19 26.68 -1.95
CA VAL A 100 16.90 27.69 -1.15
C VAL A 100 18.34 27.75 -1.63
N ARG A 101 18.61 28.65 -2.58
CA ARG A 101 19.98 28.96 -3.01
C ARG A 101 20.78 29.41 -1.79
N SER A 102 21.97 28.83 -1.63
CA SER A 102 22.90 29.15 -0.53
C SER A 102 23.08 30.67 -0.37
N PRO A 103 23.26 31.17 0.86
CA PRO A 103 23.31 32.62 1.12
C PRO A 103 24.34 33.30 0.22
N ILE A 104 23.89 34.38 -0.44
CA ILE A 104 24.68 35.05 -1.49
C ILE A 104 26.01 35.53 -0.92
N GLN A 105 27.11 34.94 -1.39
CA GLN A 105 28.44 35.49 -1.22
C GLN A 105 28.47 36.87 -1.89
N LEU A 106 28.41 37.94 -1.10
CA LEU A 106 28.48 39.31 -1.61
C LEU A 106 29.83 39.52 -2.32
N PRO A 107 29.85 39.85 -3.63
CA PRO A 107 31.10 40.12 -4.32
C PRO A 107 31.77 41.38 -3.74
N SER A 108 33.09 41.38 -3.64
CA SER A 108 33.84 42.51 -3.09
C SER A 108 33.77 43.73 -4.02
N LEU A 109 33.65 44.92 -3.43
CA LEU A 109 33.48 46.21 -4.12
C LEU A 109 34.67 46.67 -5.01
N GLU A 110 35.69 45.83 -5.23
CA GLU A 110 36.85 46.16 -6.07
C GLU A 110 36.66 45.83 -7.56
N GLU A 111 35.70 44.98 -7.95
CA GLU A 111 35.50 44.60 -9.36
C GLU A 111 34.57 45.53 -10.16
N GLU A 112 33.50 46.07 -9.56
CA GLU A 112 32.58 47.00 -10.26
C GLU A 112 33.29 48.25 -10.82
N SER A 113 34.37 48.67 -10.16
CA SER A 113 35.25 49.78 -10.56
C SER A 113 35.79 49.66 -11.99
N LYS A 114 36.01 48.43 -12.48
CA LYS A 114 36.57 48.19 -13.83
C LYS A 114 35.51 48.12 -14.93
N ALA A 115 34.28 47.67 -14.60
CA ALA A 115 33.20 47.57 -15.59
C ALA A 115 32.67 48.96 -16.03
N ALA A 116 32.61 49.91 -15.09
CA ALA A 116 31.99 51.22 -15.29
C ALA A 116 32.65 52.13 -16.34
N GLN A 117 33.87 51.84 -16.79
CA GLN A 117 34.59 52.66 -17.78
C GLN A 117 34.44 52.18 -19.23
N ALA A 118 33.79 51.03 -19.48
CA ALA A 118 33.75 50.41 -20.81
C ALA A 118 32.57 50.82 -21.70
N MET A 119 31.43 51.26 -21.14
CA MET A 119 30.19 51.49 -21.90
C MET A 119 29.81 52.97 -22.03
N GLY A 120 30.52 53.67 -22.92
CA GLY A 120 30.28 55.08 -23.23
C GLY A 120 30.23 55.39 -24.73
N LYS A 121 29.21 54.88 -25.46
CA LYS A 121 28.68 55.41 -26.75
C LYS A 121 27.64 54.48 -27.41
N HIS A 122 26.37 54.92 -27.43
CA HIS A 122 25.50 55.13 -28.60
C HIS A 122 24.01 55.05 -28.23
N SER A 123 23.13 55.60 -29.07
CA SER A 123 21.81 56.07 -28.66
C SER A 123 20.72 55.91 -29.73
N ALA A 124 19.48 55.78 -29.25
CA ALA A 124 18.20 55.99 -29.94
C ALA A 124 17.69 54.87 -30.87
N GLY A 125 16.38 54.61 -30.76
CA GLY A 125 15.58 53.66 -31.53
C GLY A 125 14.28 53.32 -30.76
N MET A 126 13.11 53.59 -31.34
CA MET A 126 11.80 53.51 -30.65
C MET A 126 10.73 52.90 -31.60
N THR A 127 9.65 52.37 -31.02
CA THR A 127 8.29 52.05 -31.57
C THR A 127 7.85 50.57 -31.47
N ILE A 128 6.55 50.31 -31.71
CA ILE A 128 5.72 49.30 -31.00
C ILE A 128 4.69 48.61 -31.94
N ALA A 129 4.54 47.27 -31.81
CA ALA A 129 3.39 46.42 -32.22
C ALA A 129 3.07 46.33 -33.75
N PRO A 130 2.11 45.48 -34.24
CA PRO A 130 1.20 44.54 -33.55
C PRO A 130 1.09 43.09 -34.14
N SER A 131 0.20 42.27 -33.56
CA SER A 131 -0.07 40.84 -33.89
C SER A 131 -1.10 40.60 -35.03
N PRO A 132 -1.14 39.38 -35.65
CA PRO A 132 -2.07 39.03 -36.74
C PRO A 132 -3.37 38.30 -36.30
N PRO A 133 -4.44 38.28 -37.15
CA PRO A 133 -5.76 37.68 -36.87
C PRO A 133 -6.01 36.28 -37.51
N PRO A 134 -7.06 35.53 -37.09
CA PRO A 134 -7.36 34.15 -37.54
C PRO A 134 -8.22 34.05 -38.82
N ARG A 135 -8.39 32.82 -39.35
CA ARG A 135 -9.28 32.47 -40.48
C ARG A 135 -10.22 31.29 -40.16
N ARG A 136 -11.28 31.11 -40.97
CA ARG A 136 -12.31 30.06 -40.88
C ARG A 136 -12.73 29.54 -42.26
N SER A 137 -13.21 28.29 -42.29
CA SER A 137 -14.20 27.69 -43.23
C SER A 137 -13.89 27.60 -44.74
N ALA A 138 -13.99 26.38 -45.29
CA ALA A 138 -14.95 26.00 -46.35
C ALA A 138 -14.89 24.47 -46.64
N ASP A 139 -16.01 23.90 -47.13
CA ASP A 139 -16.24 22.44 -47.26
C ASP A 139 -16.20 21.91 -48.72
N SER A 140 -16.27 20.56 -48.86
CA SER A 140 -16.97 19.77 -49.92
C SER A 140 -16.13 18.98 -50.94
N SER A 141 -16.29 17.63 -50.96
CA SER A 141 -16.53 16.81 -52.18
C SER A 141 -16.79 15.32 -51.84
N THR A 142 -17.47 14.58 -52.74
CA THR A 142 -17.73 13.12 -52.72
C THR A 142 -17.61 12.55 -54.15
N THR A 143 -17.74 11.27 -54.54
CA THR A 143 -18.24 9.96 -54.02
C THR A 143 -17.55 8.85 -54.90
N PRO A 144 -17.90 7.53 -54.99
CA PRO A 144 -18.96 6.68 -54.39
C PRO A 144 -18.42 5.37 -53.74
N ALA A 145 -19.24 4.30 -53.68
CA ALA A 145 -18.97 3.01 -53.04
C ALA A 145 -19.11 1.79 -53.98
N GLU A 146 -18.73 0.59 -53.51
CA GLU A 146 -18.88 -0.72 -54.20
C GLU A 146 -19.42 -1.80 -53.23
N VAL A 147 -19.94 -2.94 -53.72
CA VAL A 147 -20.90 -3.81 -53.01
C VAL A 147 -20.62 -5.33 -53.14
N ASP A 148 -20.71 -6.03 -51.99
CA ASP A 148 -20.94 -7.46 -51.71
C ASP A 148 -20.61 -8.60 -52.71
N THR A 149 -20.00 -9.68 -52.17
CA THR A 149 -20.57 -11.04 -52.27
C THR A 149 -20.03 -11.97 -51.15
N PRO A 150 -20.77 -13.01 -50.70
CA PRO A 150 -20.50 -13.68 -49.41
C PRO A 150 -19.74 -15.03 -49.50
N VAL A 151 -19.18 -15.46 -48.36
CA VAL A 151 -18.47 -16.73 -48.13
C VAL A 151 -19.04 -17.37 -46.83
N PRO A 152 -19.20 -18.71 -46.73
CA PRO A 152 -20.21 -19.31 -45.84
C PRO A 152 -19.85 -19.39 -44.35
N THR A 153 -20.89 -19.48 -43.52
CA THR A 153 -20.83 -19.56 -42.05
C THR A 153 -20.31 -20.92 -41.53
N PRO A 154 -19.34 -20.94 -40.61
CA PRO A 154 -19.11 -22.08 -39.73
C PRO A 154 -20.25 -22.20 -38.71
N VAL A 155 -20.55 -23.43 -38.28
CA VAL A 155 -21.63 -23.69 -37.31
C VAL A 155 -21.22 -23.19 -35.92
N ALA A 156 -22.02 -22.28 -35.36
CA ALA A 156 -21.81 -21.78 -34.00
C ALA A 156 -22.01 -22.89 -32.96
N ARG A 157 -21.13 -22.94 -31.96
CA ARG A 157 -21.38 -23.56 -30.65
C ARG A 157 -21.64 -22.44 -29.63
N ASP A 158 -22.56 -22.69 -28.70
CA ASP A 158 -23.02 -21.68 -27.74
C ASP A 158 -21.96 -21.33 -26.68
N ASN A 159 -21.22 -20.24 -26.90
CA ASN A 159 -20.41 -19.58 -25.87
C ASN A 159 -21.30 -18.72 -24.94
N SER A 160 -22.37 -19.31 -24.43
CA SER A 160 -23.47 -18.62 -23.74
C SER A 160 -23.02 -17.83 -22.50
N TRP A 161 -22.05 -18.34 -21.74
CA TRP A 161 -21.62 -17.74 -20.47
C TRP A 161 -20.99 -16.35 -20.63
N PHE A 162 -20.17 -16.14 -21.67
CA PHE A 162 -19.59 -14.82 -21.98
C PHE A 162 -20.66 -13.81 -22.42
N VAL A 163 -21.64 -14.25 -23.22
CA VAL A 163 -22.72 -13.40 -23.73
C VAL A 163 -23.68 -12.99 -22.60
N GLN A 164 -23.98 -13.92 -21.69
CA GLN A 164 -24.80 -13.67 -20.52
C GLN A 164 -24.13 -12.65 -19.58
N ARG A 165 -22.84 -12.84 -19.24
CA ARG A 165 -22.10 -11.89 -18.38
C ARG A 165 -22.04 -10.47 -18.96
N ARG A 166 -21.94 -10.31 -20.28
CA ARG A 166 -22.06 -8.99 -20.96
C ARG A 166 -23.45 -8.36 -20.80
N ARG A 167 -24.51 -9.15 -20.87
CA ARG A 167 -25.90 -8.67 -20.75
C ARG A 167 -26.25 -8.29 -19.31
N ASP A 168 -25.74 -9.03 -18.33
CA ASP A 168 -25.99 -8.76 -16.92
C ASP A 168 -25.27 -7.47 -16.47
N ILE A 169 -24.01 -7.25 -16.89
CA ILE A 169 -23.27 -6.00 -16.64
C ILE A 169 -24.05 -4.78 -17.18
N ALA A 170 -24.61 -4.86 -18.39
CA ALA A 170 -25.40 -3.78 -18.97
C ALA A 170 -26.70 -3.47 -18.20
N LEU A 171 -27.32 -4.49 -17.59
CA LEU A 171 -28.51 -4.32 -16.75
C LEU A 171 -28.18 -3.71 -15.38
N PHE A 172 -27.09 -4.14 -14.74
CA PHE A 172 -26.65 -3.55 -13.47
C PHE A 172 -26.27 -2.07 -13.61
N ALA A 173 -25.56 -1.68 -14.68
CA ALA A 173 -25.20 -0.29 -14.94
C ALA A 173 -26.42 0.63 -15.15
N ALA A 174 -27.51 0.12 -15.74
CA ALA A 174 -28.77 0.86 -15.86
C ALA A 174 -29.54 0.95 -14.51
N GLY A 175 -29.47 -0.10 -13.69
CA GLY A 175 -30.14 -0.16 -12.39
C GLY A 175 -29.56 0.80 -11.36
N THR A 176 -28.23 0.83 -11.19
CA THR A 176 -27.56 1.68 -10.18
C THR A 176 -27.78 3.17 -10.44
N LEU A 177 -27.70 3.59 -11.71
CA LEU A 177 -27.90 4.98 -12.11
C LEU A 177 -29.34 5.45 -11.82
N LEU A 178 -30.35 4.58 -12.04
CA LEU A 178 -31.74 4.90 -11.73
C LEU A 178 -32.02 4.98 -10.23
N VAL A 179 -31.40 4.11 -9.42
CA VAL A 179 -31.47 4.20 -7.94
C VAL A 179 -30.80 5.48 -7.42
N ALA A 180 -29.63 5.85 -7.94
CA ALA A 180 -28.93 7.07 -7.57
C ALA A 180 -29.74 8.34 -7.89
N VAL A 181 -30.39 8.39 -9.06
CA VAL A 181 -31.29 9.50 -9.45
C VAL A 181 -32.52 9.59 -8.53
N LEU A 182 -33.12 8.47 -8.15
CA LEU A 182 -34.24 8.46 -7.20
C LEU A 182 -33.82 8.89 -5.78
N ALA A 183 -32.67 8.45 -5.30
CA ALA A 183 -32.13 8.85 -4.00
C ALA A 183 -31.82 10.36 -3.96
N GLY A 184 -31.17 10.89 -5.01
CA GLY A 184 -30.88 12.33 -5.14
C GLY A 184 -32.14 13.20 -5.26
N LEU A 185 -33.19 12.71 -5.93
CA LEU A 185 -34.49 13.39 -5.94
C LEU A 185 -35.15 13.39 -4.56
N LEU A 186 -35.05 12.29 -3.79
CA LEU A 186 -35.63 12.21 -2.45
C LEU A 186 -34.95 13.20 -1.49
N THR A 187 -33.62 13.27 -1.49
CA THR A 187 -32.87 14.21 -0.64
C THR A 187 -33.08 15.68 -1.06
N PHE A 188 -33.20 15.97 -2.37
CA PHE A 188 -33.53 17.31 -2.86
C PHE A 188 -34.94 17.78 -2.50
N ILE A 189 -35.91 16.87 -2.42
CA ILE A 189 -37.27 17.19 -1.96
C ILE A 189 -37.30 17.44 -0.46
N LEU A 190 -36.60 16.60 0.33
CA LEU A 190 -36.52 16.74 1.79
C LEU A 190 -35.74 17.99 2.23
N SER A 191 -34.72 18.43 1.49
CA SER A 191 -33.95 19.63 1.84
C SER A 191 -34.68 20.95 1.58
N ARG A 192 -35.80 20.95 0.84
CA ARG A 192 -36.59 22.15 0.51
C ARG A 192 -37.77 22.44 1.45
N SER A 193 -38.09 21.56 2.39
CA SER A 193 -39.29 21.68 3.24
C SER A 193 -39.04 22.27 4.64
N ILE A 194 -37.80 22.59 5.01
CA ILE A 194 -37.45 23.13 6.34
C ILE A 194 -36.88 24.55 6.20
N ALA A 195 -37.71 25.55 6.52
CA ALA A 195 -37.27 26.94 6.67
C ALA A 195 -37.08 27.25 8.17
N PRO A 196 -35.90 27.70 8.62
CA PRO A 196 -35.65 28.00 10.03
C PRO A 196 -36.39 29.27 10.47
N GLN A 197 -37.20 29.15 11.52
CA GLN A 197 -37.80 30.29 12.25
C GLN A 197 -36.89 30.68 13.42
N PRO A 198 -36.55 31.98 13.59
CA PRO A 198 -35.89 32.44 14.80
C PRO A 198 -36.91 32.61 15.94
N LEU A 199 -36.62 32.09 17.13
CA LEU A 199 -37.40 32.36 18.33
C LEU A 199 -36.54 33.04 19.40
N ALA A 200 -36.99 34.22 19.82
CA ALA A 200 -36.36 35.02 20.85
C ALA A 200 -36.94 34.68 22.24
N SER A 201 -36.26 35.15 23.29
CA SER A 201 -36.62 34.94 24.69
C SER A 201 -38.01 35.46 25.06
N SER A 202 -38.71 34.73 25.93
CA SER A 202 -39.73 35.27 26.82
C SER A 202 -39.89 34.34 28.03
N ALA A 203 -39.96 34.92 29.23
CA ALA A 203 -40.25 34.21 30.47
C ALA A 203 -41.38 34.95 31.21
N THR A 204 -42.31 34.21 31.84
CA THR A 204 -42.98 34.58 33.11
C THR A 204 -44.07 33.58 33.52
N VAL A 205 -44.24 33.37 34.84
CA VAL A 205 -45.54 33.15 35.56
C VAL A 205 -46.24 31.78 35.34
N ALA A 206 -46.77 31.07 36.35
CA ALA A 206 -46.79 31.27 37.81
C ALA A 206 -47.18 29.99 38.61
N THR A 207 -46.96 30.04 39.95
CA THR A 207 -47.63 29.26 41.03
C THR A 207 -47.43 27.73 41.07
N ALA A 208 -47.41 27.04 42.23
CA ALA A 208 -47.67 27.46 43.63
C ALA A 208 -46.74 26.76 44.65
N ASP A 209 -46.56 27.42 45.79
CA ASP A 209 -45.95 26.96 47.06
C ASP A 209 -47.03 26.25 47.95
N PRO A 210 -46.80 25.76 49.20
CA PRO A 210 -45.58 25.80 50.03
C PRO A 210 -45.20 24.48 50.75
N THR A 211 -44.06 24.49 51.48
CA THR A 211 -44.00 24.26 52.96
C THR A 211 -42.55 24.31 53.50
N ALA A 212 -42.33 25.21 54.48
CA ALA A 212 -41.37 25.21 55.62
C ALA A 212 -40.07 24.37 55.61
N SER A 213 -38.95 24.78 56.23
CA SER A 213 -38.51 26.05 56.86
C SER A 213 -37.05 25.88 57.31
N GLU A 214 -36.22 26.93 57.33
CA GLU A 214 -35.47 27.42 58.51
C GLU A 214 -34.56 28.63 58.15
N GLN A 215 -34.01 29.29 59.18
CA GLN A 215 -33.34 30.61 59.10
C GLN A 215 -31.80 30.44 59.14
N THR A 216 -31.00 31.45 58.77
CA THR A 216 -30.49 32.45 59.74
C THR A 216 -29.89 33.68 59.04
N THR A 217 -29.95 34.83 59.72
CA THR A 217 -29.60 36.19 59.26
C THR A 217 -28.12 36.58 59.37
N GLN A 218 -27.66 37.44 58.44
CA GLN A 218 -26.97 38.75 58.63
C GLN A 218 -26.37 39.19 57.28
N GLN A 219 -26.59 40.36 56.67
CA GLN A 219 -26.79 41.77 57.07
C GLN A 219 -25.53 42.65 56.92
N SER A 220 -25.37 43.22 55.72
CA SER A 220 -24.95 44.61 55.39
C SER A 220 -23.82 45.31 56.18
N GLU A 221 -22.78 45.82 55.47
CA GLU A 221 -22.61 47.27 55.20
C GLU A 221 -21.42 47.61 54.26
N ASN A 222 -21.28 48.90 53.90
CA ASN A 222 -20.42 49.47 52.84
C ASN A 222 -18.89 49.41 53.09
N ALA A 223 -18.10 49.39 52.00
CA ALA A 223 -17.06 50.41 51.71
C ALA A 223 -16.49 50.28 50.27
N THR A 224 -16.03 51.39 49.69
CA THR A 224 -15.42 51.47 48.33
C THR A 224 -13.90 51.64 48.41
N ALA A 225 -13.11 50.85 47.68
CA ALA A 225 -11.73 51.15 47.30
C ALA A 225 -11.26 50.34 46.08
N ASP A 226 -10.55 51.02 45.17
CA ASP A 226 -9.73 50.61 44.00
C ASP A 226 -10.06 49.41 43.08
N PRO A 227 -9.79 49.53 41.77
CA PRO A 227 -9.82 48.41 40.82
C PRO A 227 -8.47 47.69 40.79
N SER A 228 -8.36 46.54 41.46
CA SER A 228 -7.28 45.59 41.16
C SER A 228 -7.42 45.10 39.71
N GLU A 229 -6.30 45.02 39.00
CA GLU A 229 -6.27 44.53 37.61
C GLU A 229 -6.79 43.08 37.52
N PRO A 230 -7.49 42.71 36.43
CA PRO A 230 -7.82 41.31 36.19
C PRO A 230 -6.51 40.55 35.93
N VAL A 231 -6.10 39.73 36.90
CA VAL A 231 -4.98 38.79 36.72
C VAL A 231 -5.29 37.93 35.50
N ALA A 232 -4.45 38.05 34.47
CA ALA A 232 -4.60 37.26 33.25
C ALA A 232 -4.54 35.76 33.59
N PRO A 233 -5.29 34.90 32.88
CA PRO A 233 -5.08 33.46 32.98
C PRO A 233 -3.62 33.16 32.65
N THR A 234 -3.00 32.27 33.42
CA THR A 234 -1.58 31.95 33.31
C THR A 234 -1.19 31.54 31.89
N ASP A 235 -0.10 32.13 31.37
CA ASP A 235 0.59 31.67 30.17
C ASP A 235 1.04 30.21 30.36
N GLN A 236 0.20 29.26 29.93
CA GLN A 236 0.61 27.89 29.70
C GLN A 236 1.46 27.89 28.43
N PRO A 237 2.74 27.47 28.48
CA PRO A 237 3.60 27.53 27.31
C PRO A 237 3.04 26.67 26.18
N PRO A 238 3.26 27.05 24.91
CA PRO A 238 2.80 26.27 23.77
C PRO A 238 3.38 24.85 23.86
N LEU A 239 2.49 23.86 23.91
CA LEU A 239 2.82 22.46 24.20
C LEU A 239 3.63 21.77 23.09
N LEU A 240 3.63 22.35 21.88
CA LEU A 240 4.59 22.07 20.83
C LEU A 240 5.30 23.37 20.42
N THR A 241 6.57 23.29 20.04
CA THR A 241 7.37 24.41 19.53
C THR A 241 8.16 23.99 18.29
N GLU A 242 8.90 24.91 17.68
CA GLU A 242 9.80 24.55 16.57
C GLU A 242 10.84 23.48 16.98
N GLU A 243 11.22 23.40 18.26
CA GLU A 243 12.11 22.36 18.78
C GLU A 243 11.46 20.96 18.84
N SER A 244 10.12 20.89 18.77
CA SER A 244 9.37 19.63 18.63
C SER A 244 9.51 19.03 17.21
N LEU A 245 9.88 19.84 16.21
CA LEU A 245 10.14 19.39 14.84
C LEU A 245 11.59 18.92 14.64
N VAL A 246 11.80 17.98 13.72
CA VAL A 246 13.11 17.52 13.24
C VAL A 246 13.95 18.73 12.77
N SER A 247 15.26 18.70 12.98
CA SER A 247 16.23 19.73 12.56
C SER A 247 17.15 19.23 11.45
N LEU A 248 18.01 20.09 10.88
CA LEU A 248 18.99 19.68 9.87
C LEU A 248 19.92 18.57 10.39
N THR A 249 20.44 18.70 11.60
CA THR A 249 21.31 17.69 12.24
C THR A 249 20.57 16.39 12.57
N ASP A 250 19.24 16.41 12.69
CA ASP A 250 18.45 15.19 12.81
C ASP A 250 18.23 14.52 11.43
N ALA A 251 18.04 15.31 10.36
CA ALA A 251 17.93 14.79 8.99
C ALA A 251 19.25 14.12 8.52
N GLU A 252 20.40 14.68 8.92
CA GLU A 252 21.74 14.07 8.77
C GLU A 252 21.86 12.68 9.45
N LEU A 253 21.01 12.35 10.42
CA LEU A 253 20.93 11.00 11.02
C LEU A 253 19.96 10.06 10.28
N VAL A 254 19.05 10.60 9.46
CA VAL A 254 18.11 9.82 8.64
C VAL A 254 18.81 9.22 7.44
N VAL A 255 19.61 10.03 6.74
CA VAL A 255 20.59 9.59 5.74
C VAL A 255 21.87 10.41 5.92
N PRO A 256 23.00 9.77 6.28
CA PRO A 256 24.28 10.46 6.49
C PRO A 256 24.94 10.84 5.16
N ASP A 257 25.93 11.74 5.25
CA ASP A 257 26.76 12.21 4.13
C ASP A 257 26.00 12.93 2.98
N VAL A 258 24.76 13.36 3.23
CA VAL A 258 23.90 14.07 2.26
C VAL A 258 23.64 15.53 2.69
N ALA A 259 23.61 16.43 1.71
CA ALA A 259 23.41 17.86 1.92
C ALA A 259 21.91 18.24 2.02
N TRP A 260 21.35 18.10 3.22
CA TRP A 260 19.96 18.48 3.52
C TRP A 260 19.74 20.00 3.56
N ALA A 261 18.58 20.44 3.06
CA ALA A 261 18.08 21.81 3.24
C ALA A 261 16.63 21.79 3.75
N ILE A 262 16.28 22.70 4.66
CA ILE A 262 14.86 22.94 5.03
C ILE A 262 14.18 23.63 3.85
N THR A 263 13.12 23.03 3.34
CA THR A 263 12.33 23.54 2.20
C THR A 263 11.08 24.28 2.66
N GLU A 264 10.49 23.86 3.78
CA GLU A 264 9.33 24.51 4.40
C GLU A 264 9.34 24.29 5.91
N SER A 265 8.74 25.21 6.67
CA SER A 265 8.47 25.03 8.10
C SER A 265 7.23 25.80 8.47
N GLN A 266 6.28 25.11 9.08
CA GLN A 266 4.96 25.63 9.40
C GLN A 266 4.64 25.36 10.87
N LEU A 267 4.37 26.44 11.60
CA LEU A 267 4.11 26.43 13.05
C LEU A 267 2.65 26.77 13.42
N GLU A 268 1.81 26.99 12.41
CA GLU A 268 0.41 27.43 12.54
C GLU A 268 -0.48 26.61 11.58
N PRO A 269 -1.70 26.18 11.95
CA PRO A 269 -2.54 25.36 11.07
C PRO A 269 -3.03 26.10 9.80
N THR A 270 -2.90 25.47 8.62
CA THR A 270 -3.52 25.91 7.35
C THR A 270 -4.23 24.78 6.61
N ALA A 271 -5.09 25.14 5.66
CA ALA A 271 -5.84 24.21 4.81
C ALA A 271 -5.00 23.55 3.71
N GLU A 272 -3.88 24.18 3.31
CA GLU A 272 -2.89 23.61 2.41
C GLU A 272 -1.65 23.23 3.23
N ARG A 273 -1.39 21.92 3.35
CA ARG A 273 -0.19 21.34 3.98
C ARG A 273 0.31 20.16 3.16
N ALA A 274 1.62 19.95 3.19
CA ALA A 274 2.22 18.67 2.80
C ALA A 274 1.71 17.53 3.70
N ARG A 275 1.70 16.28 3.20
CA ARG A 275 1.33 15.10 4.00
C ARG A 275 2.27 13.92 3.69
N ALA A 276 2.36 12.99 4.63
CA ALA A 276 2.99 11.69 4.38
C ALA A 276 2.17 10.84 3.39
N ALA A 277 2.84 9.92 2.71
CA ALA A 277 2.21 8.92 1.85
C ALA A 277 1.11 8.12 2.57
N CYS A 278 0.07 7.73 1.82
CA CYS A 278 -1.07 6.94 2.27
C CYS A 278 -1.96 7.55 3.38
N LEU A 279 -1.56 8.62 4.08
CA LEU A 279 -2.40 9.25 5.09
C LEU A 279 -3.57 10.01 4.45
N ARG A 280 -4.77 9.70 4.90
CA ARG A 280 -5.97 10.48 4.59
C ARG A 280 -5.95 11.78 5.38
N ALA A 281 -6.80 12.73 5.00
CA ALA A 281 -7.06 13.89 5.86
C ALA A 281 -7.93 13.44 7.04
N ASP A 282 -7.54 13.83 8.26
CA ASP A 282 -8.33 13.59 9.46
C ASP A 282 -9.72 14.27 9.33
N PRO A 283 -10.82 13.65 9.79
CA PRO A 283 -12.15 14.25 9.69
C PRO A 283 -12.29 15.46 10.62
N ASP A 284 -13.10 16.46 10.23
CA ASP A 284 -13.27 17.74 10.95
C ASP A 284 -13.63 17.61 12.45
N ALA A 285 -14.18 16.47 12.86
CA ALA A 285 -14.51 16.15 14.25
C ALA A 285 -13.29 15.84 15.14
N VAL A 286 -12.14 15.51 14.57
CA VAL A 286 -10.93 15.05 15.28
C VAL A 286 -9.72 15.94 14.95
N ASN A 287 -9.95 17.25 14.97
CA ASN A 287 -8.90 18.26 14.76
C ASN A 287 -7.89 18.30 15.93
N PRO A 288 -6.58 18.46 15.66
CA PRO A 288 -5.59 18.70 16.70
C PRO A 288 -5.70 20.12 17.28
N LEU A 289 -5.25 20.29 18.53
CA LEU A 289 -5.11 21.59 19.20
C LEU A 289 -3.95 22.41 18.63
N THR A 290 -2.93 21.72 18.11
CA THR A 290 -1.74 22.32 17.49
C THR A 290 -1.20 21.31 16.48
N SER A 291 -0.87 21.78 15.28
CA SER A 291 -0.23 20.99 14.23
C SER A 291 0.98 21.76 13.73
N LEU A 292 2.15 21.15 13.79
CA LEU A 292 3.39 21.70 13.26
C LEU A 292 3.90 20.76 12.16
N PHE A 293 4.51 21.29 11.09
CA PHE A 293 5.28 20.45 10.17
C PHE A 293 6.53 21.15 9.62
N ARG A 294 7.46 20.34 9.10
CA ARG A 294 8.65 20.76 8.37
C ARG A 294 8.91 19.81 7.22
N THR A 295 9.34 20.36 6.09
CA THR A 295 9.88 19.56 4.98
C THR A 295 11.35 19.89 4.76
N PHE A 296 12.07 18.88 4.28
CA PHE A 296 13.45 18.98 3.82
C PHE A 296 13.55 18.38 2.42
N GLY A 297 14.51 18.88 1.65
CA GLY A 297 14.91 18.33 0.37
C GLY A 297 16.42 18.28 0.23
N THR A 298 16.87 17.57 -0.80
CA THR A 298 18.26 17.48 -1.24
C THR A 298 18.34 17.93 -2.71
N THR A 299 19.55 18.04 -3.27
CA THR A 299 19.76 18.36 -4.70
C THR A 299 20.25 17.16 -5.52
N ASP A 300 20.20 15.96 -4.93
CA ASP A 300 20.75 14.76 -5.54
C ASP A 300 19.75 14.07 -6.48
N ALA A 301 20.26 13.27 -7.41
CA ALA A 301 19.46 12.70 -8.50
C ALA A 301 18.38 11.70 -8.05
N ASP A 302 18.46 11.20 -6.82
CA ASP A 302 17.46 10.33 -6.20
C ASP A 302 16.30 11.11 -5.53
N GLN A 303 16.32 12.45 -5.61
CA GLN A 303 15.30 13.35 -5.05
C GLN A 303 14.94 13.04 -3.58
N LEU A 304 15.93 12.65 -2.77
CA LEU A 304 15.74 12.37 -1.35
C LEU A 304 15.13 13.60 -0.63
N ALA A 305 14.00 13.37 0.05
CA ALA A 305 13.23 14.38 0.77
C ALA A 305 12.66 13.80 2.08
N LEU A 306 12.31 14.68 3.02
CA LEU A 306 11.82 14.30 4.35
C LEU A 306 10.68 15.22 4.78
N LEU A 307 9.56 14.66 5.24
CA LEU A 307 8.49 15.37 5.92
C LEU A 307 8.45 14.92 7.38
N HIS A 308 8.33 15.88 8.29
CA HIS A 308 8.00 15.62 9.70
C HIS A 308 6.80 16.48 10.10
N GLN A 309 5.77 15.85 10.67
CA GLN A 309 4.57 16.50 11.20
C GLN A 309 4.35 16.04 12.65
N VAL A 310 3.91 16.94 13.51
CA VAL A 310 3.52 16.64 14.90
C VAL A 310 2.17 17.28 15.20
N ASP A 311 1.21 16.44 15.59
CA ASP A 311 -0.13 16.85 15.97
C ASP A 311 -0.37 16.59 17.46
N LEU A 312 -0.91 17.59 18.16
CA LEU A 312 -1.26 17.51 19.58
C LEU A 312 -2.78 17.44 19.78
N TYR A 313 -3.26 16.49 20.57
CA TYR A 313 -4.68 16.28 20.85
C TYR A 313 -5.04 16.63 22.29
N ALA A 314 -6.33 16.82 22.56
CA ALA A 314 -6.82 17.24 23.87
C ALA A 314 -6.53 16.25 25.02
N ASN A 315 -6.24 14.97 24.71
CA ASN A 315 -5.91 13.93 25.69
C ASN A 315 -5.29 12.69 24.99
N PRO A 316 -4.62 11.77 25.74
CA PRO A 316 -4.01 10.57 25.17
C PRO A 316 -4.98 9.56 24.52
N ALA A 317 -6.27 9.54 24.88
CA ALA A 317 -7.22 8.62 24.26
C ALA A 317 -7.59 9.07 22.83
N THR A 318 -7.84 10.37 22.63
CA THR A 318 -8.03 10.95 21.28
C THR A 318 -6.79 10.77 20.41
N ALA A 319 -5.59 10.99 20.97
CA ALA A 319 -4.34 10.73 20.25
C ALA A 319 -4.18 9.24 19.85
N LYS A 320 -4.68 8.31 20.68
CA LYS A 320 -4.68 6.88 20.37
C LYS A 320 -5.65 6.52 19.26
N GLU A 321 -6.86 7.07 19.27
CA GLU A 321 -7.87 6.89 18.22
C GLU A 321 -7.34 7.37 16.86
N VAL A 322 -6.71 8.55 16.81
CA VAL A 322 -6.06 9.06 15.60
C VAL A 322 -4.87 8.20 15.18
N PHE A 323 -3.98 7.83 16.11
CA PHE A 323 -2.84 6.95 15.80
C PHE A 323 -3.30 5.62 15.20
N GLN A 324 -4.34 5.00 15.76
CA GLN A 324 -4.91 3.75 15.24
C GLN A 324 -5.55 3.93 13.87
N THR A 325 -6.27 5.05 13.65
CA THR A 325 -6.86 5.39 12.34
C THR A 325 -5.77 5.57 11.28
N ARG A 326 -4.76 6.39 11.55
CA ARG A 326 -3.63 6.63 10.65
C ARG A 326 -2.77 5.38 10.43
N ALA A 327 -2.63 4.50 11.43
CA ALA A 327 -1.95 3.22 11.29
C ALA A 327 -2.71 2.23 10.40
N ALA A 328 -4.05 2.31 10.35
CA ALA A 328 -4.86 1.57 9.39
C ALA A 328 -4.77 2.17 7.98
N ASP A 329 -4.82 3.51 7.85
CA ASP A 329 -4.65 4.22 6.56
C ASP A 329 -3.36 3.77 5.84
N ILE A 330 -2.20 3.82 6.52
CA ILE A 330 -0.92 3.42 5.91
C ILE A 330 -0.81 1.91 5.62
N ALA A 331 -1.59 1.07 6.30
CA ALA A 331 -1.56 -0.39 6.15
C ALA A 331 -2.57 -0.93 5.12
N ALA A 332 -3.52 -0.10 4.70
CA ALA A 332 -4.38 -0.33 3.54
C ALA A 332 -3.81 0.34 2.28
N CYS A 333 -3.37 1.59 2.42
CA CYS A 333 -2.87 2.49 1.38
C CYS A 333 -3.67 2.47 0.06
N ASP A 334 -4.89 3.01 0.09
CA ASP A 334 -5.78 3.13 -1.08
C ASP A 334 -5.26 4.07 -2.19
N GLU A 335 -4.07 4.66 -2.06
CA GLU A 335 -3.51 5.58 -3.05
C GLU A 335 -2.94 4.83 -4.26
N VAL A 336 -3.13 5.41 -5.46
CA VAL A 336 -2.64 4.81 -6.71
C VAL A 336 -1.44 5.62 -7.18
N PRO A 337 -0.28 4.99 -7.49
CA PRO A 337 -0.02 3.55 -7.60
C PRO A 337 0.82 3.00 -6.45
N ALA A 338 0.30 3.01 -5.21
CA ALA A 338 1.03 2.54 -4.05
C ALA A 338 1.06 1.02 -3.93
N ARG A 339 2.20 0.49 -3.46
CA ARG A 339 2.38 -0.88 -3.01
C ARG A 339 3.15 -0.91 -1.68
N ILE A 340 2.66 -1.61 -0.67
CA ILE A 340 3.34 -1.80 0.61
C ILE A 340 4.41 -2.88 0.45
N VAL A 341 5.68 -2.47 0.37
CA VAL A 341 6.82 -3.37 0.16
C VAL A 341 7.44 -3.87 1.47
N ALA A 342 7.30 -3.14 2.58
CA ALA A 342 7.74 -3.60 3.91
C ALA A 342 6.87 -3.06 5.04
N THR A 343 6.94 -3.72 6.21
CA THR A 343 6.32 -3.26 7.47
C THR A 343 7.22 -3.65 8.63
N MET A 344 7.53 -2.69 9.50
CA MET A 344 8.35 -2.91 10.69
C MET A 344 7.57 -2.56 11.96
N LYS A 345 7.63 -3.45 12.95
CA LYS A 345 7.30 -3.11 14.33
C LYS A 345 8.48 -2.36 14.92
N VAL A 346 8.25 -1.11 15.28
CA VAL A 346 9.23 -0.27 15.99
C VAL A 346 8.81 -0.15 17.45
N THR A 347 9.77 -0.25 18.37
CA THR A 347 9.54 -0.07 19.82
C THR A 347 10.63 0.80 20.44
N GLY A 348 10.38 1.35 21.63
CA GLY A 348 11.36 2.13 22.38
C GLY A 348 11.55 3.59 21.94
N ILE A 349 10.62 4.13 21.14
CA ILE A 349 10.62 5.55 20.69
C ILE A 349 9.43 6.38 21.21
N GLY A 350 8.42 5.73 21.78
CA GLY A 350 7.17 6.34 22.23
C GLY A 350 6.30 5.28 22.89
N ASP A 351 5.02 5.57 23.11
CA ASP A 351 4.08 4.60 23.67
C ASP A 351 3.72 3.51 22.65
N GLU A 352 3.46 3.92 21.41
CA GLU A 352 3.06 3.07 20.29
C GLU A 352 3.69 3.60 18.99
N ALA A 353 4.08 2.71 18.08
CA ALA A 353 4.64 3.09 16.77
C ALA A 353 4.25 2.08 15.68
N SER A 354 4.14 2.56 14.44
CA SER A 354 3.83 1.77 13.25
C SER A 354 4.65 2.27 12.07
N GLN A 355 5.25 1.38 11.29
CA GLN A 355 6.09 1.74 10.14
C GLN A 355 5.73 0.90 8.93
N VAL A 356 5.49 1.56 7.79
CA VAL A 356 5.39 0.90 6.48
C VAL A 356 6.33 1.55 5.48
N THR A 357 6.83 0.75 4.55
CA THR A 357 7.53 1.26 3.37
C THR A 357 6.66 1.00 2.16
N ILE A 358 6.34 2.08 1.46
CA ILE A 358 5.51 2.12 0.27
C ILE A 358 6.41 2.35 -0.94
N ALA A 359 6.10 1.70 -2.05
CA ALA A 359 6.58 2.05 -3.37
C ALA A 359 5.40 2.61 -4.17
N TYR A 360 5.45 3.88 -4.56
CA TYR A 360 4.65 4.36 -5.67
C TYR A 360 5.33 3.87 -6.96
N GLU A 361 4.76 2.84 -7.59
CA GLU A 361 5.31 2.12 -8.76
C GLU A 361 5.13 2.94 -10.07
N ASN A 362 5.61 4.18 -10.02
CA ASN A 362 5.81 5.13 -11.12
C ASN A 362 7.00 4.69 -12.00
N SER A 363 7.51 5.59 -12.85
CA SER A 363 8.74 5.37 -13.61
C SER A 363 9.57 6.67 -13.62
N PRO A 364 10.63 6.80 -12.80
CA PRO A 364 11.13 5.83 -11.82
C PRO A 364 10.17 5.61 -10.63
N THR A 365 10.35 4.49 -9.92
CA THR A 365 9.63 4.19 -8.67
C THR A 365 10.04 5.17 -7.57
N GLN A 366 9.07 5.69 -6.83
CA GLN A 366 9.29 6.56 -5.67
C GLN A 366 8.92 5.83 -4.39
N PHE A 367 9.88 5.63 -3.50
CA PHE A 367 9.68 4.98 -2.22
C PHE A 367 9.39 6.00 -1.11
N HIS A 368 8.45 5.68 -0.25
CA HIS A 368 8.11 6.43 0.97
C HIS A 368 8.22 5.51 2.17
N THR A 369 9.12 5.82 3.09
CA THR A 369 9.22 5.13 4.38
C THR A 369 8.47 5.98 5.40
N VAL A 370 7.25 5.57 5.77
CA VAL A 370 6.40 6.28 6.73
C VAL A 370 6.51 5.63 8.11
N LEU A 371 6.78 6.43 9.13
CA LEU A 371 6.83 6.02 10.54
C LEU A 371 5.91 6.93 11.38
N LEU A 372 4.88 6.32 11.96
CA LEU A 372 3.98 6.91 12.95
C LEU A 372 4.46 6.61 14.36
N VAL A 373 4.39 7.59 15.26
CA VAL A 373 4.70 7.44 16.69
C VAL A 373 3.65 8.17 17.51
N ARG A 374 3.06 7.51 18.50
CA ARG A 374 2.24 8.16 19.53
C ARG A 374 3.04 8.27 20.83
N THR A 375 3.02 9.47 21.40
CA THR A 375 3.67 9.79 22.67
C THR A 375 2.67 10.59 23.49
N GLY A 376 2.02 9.95 24.46
CA GLY A 376 0.98 10.57 25.29
C GLY A 376 -0.18 11.09 24.42
N ASN A 377 -0.45 12.40 24.49
CA ASN A 377 -1.46 13.08 23.66
C ASN A 377 -0.96 13.61 22.30
N ALA A 378 0.30 13.34 21.92
CA ALA A 378 0.85 13.73 20.62
C ALA A 378 0.96 12.55 19.65
N VAL A 379 0.78 12.82 18.35
CA VAL A 379 1.07 11.91 17.23
C VAL A 379 2.11 12.57 16.33
N SER A 380 3.28 11.95 16.22
CA SER A 380 4.34 12.32 15.29
C SER A 380 4.27 11.44 14.04
N VAL A 381 4.48 12.04 12.88
CA VAL A 381 4.58 11.40 11.57
C VAL A 381 5.89 11.82 10.94
N ILE A 382 6.72 10.87 10.52
CA ILE A 382 7.85 11.14 9.63
C ILE A 382 7.71 10.31 8.36
N ASP A 383 7.98 10.91 7.20
CA ASP A 383 7.96 10.26 5.90
C ASP A 383 9.22 10.65 5.12
N ALA A 384 10.02 9.64 4.76
CA ALA A 384 11.24 9.80 3.99
C ALA A 384 10.99 9.30 2.55
N ALA A 385 10.95 10.24 1.60
CA ALA A 385 10.70 9.99 0.19
C ALA A 385 12.02 9.92 -0.61
N ARG A 386 12.17 8.94 -1.49
CA ARG A 386 13.38 8.75 -2.33
C ARG A 386 13.10 7.93 -3.58
N LEU A 387 13.72 8.27 -4.70
CA LEU A 387 13.62 7.50 -5.94
C LEU A 387 14.47 6.22 -5.91
N GLU A 388 13.97 5.17 -6.57
CA GLU A 388 14.60 3.86 -6.82
C GLU A 388 14.97 3.01 -5.58
N ASN A 389 15.19 3.60 -4.41
CA ASN A 389 15.63 2.93 -3.19
C ASN A 389 14.90 3.49 -1.95
N PRO A 390 14.31 2.64 -1.07
CA PRO A 390 13.71 3.12 0.17
C PRO A 390 14.75 3.58 1.20
N VAL A 391 14.37 4.54 2.04
CA VAL A 391 15.17 4.91 3.23
C VAL A 391 14.91 3.89 4.35
N ALA A 392 15.96 3.41 5.01
CA ALA A 392 15.84 2.36 6.02
C ALA A 392 15.22 2.89 7.32
N ALA A 393 14.22 2.19 7.87
CA ALA A 393 13.49 2.57 9.09
C ALA A 393 14.38 2.93 10.31
N PRO A 394 15.55 2.29 10.55
CA PRO A 394 16.46 2.72 11.61
C PRO A 394 16.95 4.18 11.50
N GLY A 395 17.17 4.71 10.29
CA GLY A 395 17.58 6.11 10.10
C GLY A 395 16.49 7.09 10.55
N LEU A 396 15.24 6.84 10.17
CA LEU A 396 14.07 7.63 10.59
C LEU A 396 13.91 7.58 12.12
N VAL A 397 14.19 6.43 12.73
CA VAL A 397 14.20 6.22 14.18
C VAL A 397 15.28 7.07 14.86
N GLU A 398 16.50 7.10 14.35
CA GLU A 398 17.58 7.92 14.91
C GLU A 398 17.27 9.43 14.78
N GLY A 399 16.86 9.90 13.60
CA GLY A 399 16.49 11.31 13.39
C GLY A 399 15.30 11.78 14.24
N LEU A 400 14.31 10.92 14.49
CA LEU A 400 13.19 11.29 15.37
C LEU A 400 13.57 11.41 16.86
N LYS A 401 14.68 10.84 17.34
CA LYS A 401 14.97 10.74 18.78
C LYS A 401 14.94 12.07 19.51
N ARG A 402 15.56 13.11 18.94
CA ARG A 402 15.62 14.42 19.60
C ARG A 402 14.23 15.06 19.67
N SER A 403 13.50 15.09 18.55
CA SER A 403 12.10 15.54 18.49
C SER A 403 11.22 14.85 19.53
N LEU A 404 11.27 13.53 19.60
CA LEU A 404 10.43 12.75 20.50
C LEU A 404 10.83 12.92 21.99
N ASN A 405 12.09 13.23 22.29
CA ASN A 405 12.52 13.63 23.64
C ASN A 405 12.01 15.04 24.02
N THR A 406 11.92 15.98 23.09
CA THR A 406 11.25 17.27 23.34
C THR A 406 9.74 17.06 23.59
N ILE A 407 9.09 16.26 22.74
CA ILE A 407 7.64 16.02 22.79
C ILE A 407 7.21 15.26 24.05
N CYS A 408 7.95 14.23 24.50
CA CYS A 408 7.48 13.36 25.58
C CYS A 408 7.18 14.09 26.90
N THR A 409 7.89 15.17 27.18
CA THR A 409 7.72 15.96 28.40
C THR A 409 6.46 16.84 28.35
N SER A 410 6.14 17.45 27.21
CA SER A 410 4.94 18.30 27.07
C SER A 410 3.67 17.51 26.71
N ALA A 411 3.83 16.32 26.11
CA ALA A 411 2.72 15.46 25.71
C ALA A 411 2.31 14.41 26.75
N GLU A 412 2.97 14.37 27.92
CA GLU A 412 2.77 13.39 29.00
C GLU A 412 2.90 11.92 28.53
N GLY A 413 3.94 11.62 27.74
CA GLY A 413 4.16 10.31 27.11
C GLY A 413 5.52 9.67 27.37
N SER A 414 5.73 8.45 26.90
CA SER A 414 7.01 7.74 27.03
C SER A 414 8.10 8.39 26.18
N CYS A 415 9.21 8.78 26.80
CA CYS A 415 10.39 9.28 26.08
C CYS A 415 11.14 8.14 25.36
N PRO A 416 11.84 8.42 24.25
CA PRO A 416 12.70 7.43 23.58
C PRO A 416 13.77 6.83 24.52
N GLY A 417 13.92 5.50 24.45
CA GLY A 417 14.97 4.75 25.12
C GLY A 417 15.96 4.16 24.10
N THR A 418 16.30 2.89 24.27
CA THR A 418 16.97 2.10 23.21
C THR A 418 15.91 1.57 22.25
N PRO A 419 15.86 2.04 21.00
CA PRO A 419 14.84 1.58 20.07
C PRO A 419 15.18 0.23 19.46
N THR A 420 14.17 -0.47 18.97
CA THR A 420 14.33 -1.64 18.09
C THR A 420 13.36 -1.55 16.92
N ALA A 421 13.80 -1.89 15.73
CA ALA A 421 12.94 -2.13 14.57
C ALA A 421 13.09 -3.60 14.14
N THR A 422 11.97 -4.30 13.99
CA THR A 422 11.91 -5.69 13.53
C THR A 422 10.80 -5.86 12.51
N GLU A 423 10.98 -6.74 11.54
CA GLU A 423 9.94 -7.08 10.56
C GLU A 423 8.64 -7.53 11.25
N ALA A 424 7.49 -7.17 10.68
CA ALA A 424 6.19 -7.42 11.25
C ALA A 424 5.10 -7.61 10.19
N LEU A 425 3.98 -8.20 10.61
CA LEU A 425 2.73 -8.15 9.86
C LEU A 425 2.32 -6.69 9.59
N PRO A 426 1.81 -6.36 8.38
CA PRO A 426 1.00 -5.16 8.16
C PRO A 426 -0.12 -5.06 9.19
N ALA A 427 -0.57 -3.86 9.55
CA ALA A 427 -1.73 -3.73 10.44
C ALA A 427 -2.99 -4.34 9.80
N VAL A 428 -3.89 -4.84 10.64
CA VAL A 428 -5.17 -5.42 10.20
C VAL A 428 -6.04 -4.30 9.62
N VAL A 429 -6.55 -4.53 8.42
CA VAL A 429 -7.42 -3.61 7.68
C VAL A 429 -8.57 -4.39 7.07
N GLU A 430 -9.74 -3.77 6.94
CA GLU A 430 -10.93 -4.44 6.42
C GLU A 430 -10.96 -4.47 4.88
N PRO A 431 -11.39 -5.59 4.26
CA PRO A 431 -11.84 -6.83 4.88
C PRO A 431 -10.65 -7.64 5.46
N ALA A 432 -10.73 -7.99 6.74
CA ALA A 432 -9.65 -8.71 7.44
C ALA A 432 -9.48 -10.13 6.88
N GLY A 433 -8.23 -10.56 6.70
CA GLY A 433 -7.88 -11.86 6.10
C GLY A 433 -7.44 -11.81 4.64
N TRP A 434 -7.69 -10.69 3.93
CA TRP A 434 -7.52 -10.56 2.48
C TRP A 434 -6.31 -9.71 2.08
N LEU A 435 -5.79 -9.95 0.88
CA LEU A 435 -4.92 -8.98 0.20
C LEU A 435 -5.65 -7.63 0.02
N GLN A 436 -4.90 -6.54 -0.05
CA GLN A 436 -5.41 -5.24 -0.51
C GLN A 436 -4.80 -4.88 -1.86
N THR A 437 -5.31 -3.83 -2.53
CA THR A 437 -4.76 -3.40 -3.82
C THR A 437 -3.30 -2.97 -3.70
N ALA A 438 -2.89 -2.42 -2.56
CA ALA A 438 -1.49 -2.09 -2.26
C ALA A 438 -0.62 -3.32 -1.88
N ASP A 439 -1.18 -4.53 -1.81
CA ASP A 439 -0.39 -5.76 -1.68
C ASP A 439 0.00 -6.35 -3.05
N LEU A 440 -0.50 -5.79 -4.15
CA LEU A 440 -0.32 -6.31 -5.52
C LEU A 440 0.58 -5.38 -6.38
N PRO A 441 1.65 -5.90 -7.01
CA PRO A 441 2.53 -5.12 -7.87
C PRO A 441 1.94 -4.81 -9.25
N ARG A 442 2.39 -3.72 -9.85
CA ARG A 442 2.31 -3.47 -11.29
C ARG A 442 3.26 -4.40 -12.06
N ILE A 443 2.83 -4.84 -13.25
CA ILE A 443 3.67 -5.64 -14.17
C ILE A 443 4.36 -4.73 -15.19
N THR A 444 3.66 -3.73 -15.74
CA THR A 444 4.28 -2.64 -16.50
C THR A 444 4.60 -1.47 -15.58
N GLY A 445 5.88 -1.11 -15.44
CA GLY A 445 6.30 0.09 -14.70
C GLY A 445 5.56 1.35 -15.17
N GLY A 446 5.04 2.16 -14.24
CA GLY A 446 4.25 3.36 -14.54
C GLY A 446 2.80 3.12 -14.96
N GLN A 447 2.37 1.89 -15.29
CA GLN A 447 1.01 1.59 -15.77
C GLN A 447 0.29 0.56 -14.90
N GLY A 448 -1.04 0.52 -14.98
CA GLY A 448 -1.86 -0.40 -14.21
C GLY A 448 -2.44 0.22 -12.93
N GLN A 449 -3.72 -0.06 -12.65
CA GLN A 449 -4.40 0.19 -11.39
C GLN A 449 -5.17 -1.07 -11.02
N TRP A 450 -4.83 -1.67 -9.88
CA TRP A 450 -5.58 -2.76 -9.27
C TRP A 450 -6.92 -2.26 -8.72
N VAL A 451 -7.98 -3.00 -9.01
CA VAL A 451 -9.32 -2.78 -8.46
C VAL A 451 -9.79 -4.09 -7.83
N ALA A 452 -9.96 -4.08 -6.51
CA ALA A 452 -10.57 -5.18 -5.78
C ALA A 452 -12.10 -5.13 -5.87
N GLN A 453 -12.75 -6.28 -5.96
CA GLN A 453 -14.18 -6.43 -5.77
C GLN A 453 -14.51 -6.59 -4.27
N GLU A 454 -15.80 -6.51 -3.94
CA GLU A 454 -16.30 -6.92 -2.63
C GLU A 454 -16.08 -8.42 -2.39
N VAL A 455 -15.99 -8.81 -1.13
CA VAL A 455 -15.92 -10.22 -0.72
C VAL A 455 -17.27 -10.90 -1.00
N ALA A 456 -17.24 -12.06 -1.64
CA ALA A 456 -18.43 -12.80 -2.07
C ALA A 456 -18.35 -14.29 -1.68
N GLU A 457 -19.49 -14.99 -1.73
CA GLU A 457 -19.54 -16.45 -1.59
C GLU A 457 -18.71 -17.14 -2.69
N LEU A 458 -18.03 -18.24 -2.34
CA LEU A 458 -17.15 -18.96 -3.28
C LEU A 458 -17.93 -19.61 -4.44
N SER A 459 -17.89 -18.95 -5.59
CA SER A 459 -18.53 -19.35 -6.85
C SER A 459 -17.57 -19.98 -7.86
N ILE A 460 -16.28 -19.61 -7.81
CA ILE A 460 -15.20 -20.10 -8.67
C ILE A 460 -15.08 -21.63 -8.62
N LYS A 461 -14.67 -22.22 -9.74
CA LYS A 461 -14.51 -23.69 -9.90
C LYS A 461 -13.06 -24.16 -9.88
N GLY A 462 -12.10 -23.24 -9.86
CA GLY A 462 -10.68 -23.55 -10.07
C GLY A 462 -10.37 -23.89 -11.53
N THR A 463 -9.19 -24.44 -11.73
CA THR A 463 -8.62 -24.88 -13.02
C THR A 463 -9.04 -26.30 -13.40
N GLY A 464 -9.56 -27.08 -12.44
CA GLY A 464 -9.82 -28.52 -12.55
C GLY A 464 -8.67 -29.38 -12.03
N CYS A 465 -7.45 -28.84 -11.93
CA CYS A 465 -6.31 -29.55 -11.35
C CYS A 465 -6.42 -29.74 -9.83
N GLU A 466 -7.24 -28.95 -9.14
CA GLU A 466 -7.51 -29.06 -7.70
C GLU A 466 -8.18 -30.38 -7.33
N ASN A 467 -8.80 -31.09 -8.29
CA ASN A 467 -9.40 -32.42 -8.11
C ASN A 467 -10.37 -32.49 -6.90
N MET A 468 -11.05 -31.38 -6.64
CA MET A 468 -12.06 -31.20 -5.60
C MET A 468 -13.00 -30.05 -6.00
N THR A 469 -14.28 -30.12 -5.63
CA THR A 469 -15.19 -28.99 -5.79
C THR A 469 -14.95 -28.00 -4.66
N LEU A 470 -14.11 -26.98 -4.87
CA LEU A 470 -13.68 -26.01 -3.84
C LEU A 470 -14.84 -25.48 -2.97
N ALA A 471 -15.94 -25.06 -3.61
CA ALA A 471 -17.15 -24.54 -2.95
C ALA A 471 -17.86 -25.55 -2.02
N THR A 472 -17.63 -26.86 -2.15
CA THR A 472 -18.30 -27.91 -1.36
C THR A 472 -17.35 -28.96 -0.78
N GLN A 473 -16.04 -28.76 -0.86
CA GLN A 473 -15.05 -29.67 -0.26
C GLN A 473 -15.16 -29.63 1.26
N GLU A 474 -15.18 -30.80 1.91
CA GLU A 474 -15.17 -30.97 3.37
C GLU A 474 -13.92 -30.35 4.01
N GLY A 475 -14.04 -29.88 5.26
CA GLY A 475 -12.96 -29.23 6.02
C GLY A 475 -13.28 -27.78 6.42
N PRO A 476 -13.34 -26.83 5.46
CA PRO A 476 -13.62 -25.43 5.77
C PRO A 476 -15.00 -25.23 6.41
N GLN A 477 -15.07 -24.35 7.40
CA GLN A 477 -16.31 -23.83 7.98
C GLN A 477 -16.88 -22.72 7.11
N GLU A 478 -16.02 -21.88 6.53
CA GLU A 478 -16.39 -20.76 5.65
C GLU A 478 -15.57 -20.78 4.36
N ARG A 479 -16.17 -20.26 3.27
CA ARG A 479 -15.62 -20.23 1.91
C ARG A 479 -16.04 -18.94 1.23
N GLN A 480 -15.08 -18.07 0.95
CA GLN A 480 -15.32 -16.78 0.30
C GLN A 480 -14.35 -16.59 -0.87
N GLN A 481 -14.60 -15.60 -1.71
CA GLN A 481 -13.68 -15.15 -2.76
C GLN A 481 -13.64 -13.61 -2.87
N ARG A 482 -12.54 -13.09 -3.40
CA ARG A 482 -12.37 -11.68 -3.78
C ARG A 482 -11.59 -11.60 -5.09
N THR A 483 -12.14 -10.88 -6.06
CA THR A 483 -11.55 -10.72 -7.40
C THR A 483 -10.73 -9.44 -7.45
N TYR A 484 -9.52 -9.48 -7.98
CA TYR A 484 -8.69 -8.32 -8.28
C TYR A 484 -8.49 -8.21 -9.79
N VAL A 485 -8.87 -7.07 -10.37
CA VAL A 485 -8.75 -6.80 -11.81
C VAL A 485 -7.74 -5.70 -12.01
N LEU A 486 -6.80 -5.90 -12.93
CA LEU A 486 -5.88 -4.85 -13.36
C LEU A 486 -6.55 -4.03 -14.47
N THR A 487 -6.54 -2.71 -14.32
CA THR A 487 -7.07 -1.74 -15.28
C THR A 487 -5.97 -0.74 -15.67
N GLN A 488 -6.14 0.08 -16.71
CA GLN A 488 -5.17 1.15 -17.06
C GLN A 488 -3.73 0.67 -17.36
N ASP A 489 -3.59 -0.53 -17.91
CA ASP A 489 -2.37 -1.00 -18.59
C ASP A 489 -2.80 -1.56 -19.95
N ASP A 490 -2.37 -0.93 -21.04
CA ASP A 490 -2.78 -1.30 -22.41
C ASP A 490 -2.13 -2.60 -22.90
N LYS A 491 -1.15 -3.15 -22.17
CA LYS A 491 -0.56 -4.47 -22.41
C LYS A 491 -1.28 -5.57 -21.65
N ALA A 492 -2.02 -5.24 -20.58
CA ALA A 492 -2.74 -6.21 -19.78
C ALA A 492 -3.86 -6.87 -20.60
N PRO A 493 -3.88 -8.20 -20.76
CA PRO A 493 -5.00 -8.90 -21.39
C PRO A 493 -6.32 -8.60 -20.65
N ALA A 494 -7.43 -8.47 -21.39
CA ALA A 494 -8.75 -8.22 -20.77
C ALA A 494 -9.30 -9.38 -19.90
N SER A 495 -8.55 -10.47 -19.77
CA SER A 495 -8.78 -11.59 -18.86
C SER A 495 -7.76 -11.66 -17.71
N PHE A 496 -6.79 -10.74 -17.65
CA PHE A 496 -5.77 -10.73 -16.61
C PHE A 496 -6.33 -10.22 -15.29
N GLY A 497 -5.94 -10.89 -14.22
CA GLY A 497 -6.41 -10.63 -12.87
C GLY A 497 -6.08 -11.79 -11.94
N LEU A 498 -6.40 -11.59 -10.66
CA LEU A 498 -6.14 -12.52 -9.58
C LEU A 498 -7.46 -12.81 -8.85
N ASP A 499 -7.83 -14.07 -8.76
CA ASP A 499 -8.92 -14.55 -7.91
C ASP A 499 -8.33 -15.06 -6.58
N GLU A 500 -8.62 -14.41 -5.46
CA GLU A 500 -8.31 -14.89 -4.11
C GLU A 500 -9.50 -15.66 -3.55
N MET A 501 -9.24 -16.81 -2.94
CA MET A 501 -10.25 -17.70 -2.34
C MET A 501 -9.82 -18.03 -0.91
N LEU A 502 -10.58 -17.57 0.08
CA LEU A 502 -10.26 -17.73 1.49
C LEU A 502 -11.11 -18.85 2.12
N PHE A 503 -10.43 -19.76 2.78
CA PHE A 503 -10.99 -20.94 3.45
C PHE A 503 -10.64 -20.90 4.94
N ARG A 504 -11.65 -20.83 5.81
CA ARG A 504 -11.46 -20.79 7.27
C ARG A 504 -11.83 -22.14 7.89
N PHE A 505 -10.96 -22.66 8.77
CA PHE A 505 -11.07 -24.00 9.36
C PHE A 505 -11.33 -23.93 10.87
N ALA A 506 -11.61 -25.09 11.49
CA ALA A 506 -11.76 -25.18 12.94
C ALA A 506 -10.44 -24.92 13.70
N ASP A 507 -9.31 -25.30 13.08
CA ASP A 507 -7.98 -25.33 13.67
C ASP A 507 -6.90 -25.36 12.57
N GLU A 508 -5.63 -25.28 12.98
CA GLU A 508 -4.47 -25.20 12.08
C GLU A 508 -4.14 -26.55 11.41
N GLU A 509 -4.53 -27.68 12.02
CA GLU A 509 -4.31 -29.04 11.50
C GLU A 509 -5.24 -29.32 10.31
N ALA A 510 -6.52 -28.96 10.43
CA ALA A 510 -7.49 -29.03 9.34
C ALA A 510 -7.11 -28.10 8.17
N ALA A 511 -6.55 -26.92 8.45
CA ALA A 511 -6.01 -26.02 7.45
C ALA A 511 -4.77 -26.61 6.74
N GLU A 512 -3.83 -27.24 7.48
CA GLU A 512 -2.67 -27.92 6.90
C GLU A 512 -3.07 -29.10 6.01
N ALA A 513 -4.01 -29.93 6.47
CA ALA A 513 -4.50 -31.08 5.72
C ALA A 513 -5.18 -30.66 4.41
N PHE A 514 -5.93 -29.55 4.40
CA PHE A 514 -6.52 -29.00 3.18
C PHE A 514 -5.47 -28.40 2.24
N ALA A 515 -4.57 -27.56 2.74
CA ALA A 515 -3.52 -26.93 1.93
C ALA A 515 -2.59 -27.97 1.29
N THR A 516 -2.25 -29.03 2.03
CA THR A 516 -1.47 -30.18 1.54
C THR A 516 -2.24 -30.91 0.46
N LYS A 517 -3.49 -31.35 0.74
CA LYS A 517 -4.35 -32.04 -0.25
C LYS A 517 -4.55 -31.22 -1.53
N LEU A 518 -4.69 -29.90 -1.43
CA LEU A 518 -4.83 -28.99 -2.57
C LEU A 518 -3.52 -28.94 -3.39
N THR A 519 -2.37 -28.75 -2.73
CA THR A 519 -1.05 -28.77 -3.36
C THR A 519 -0.80 -30.10 -4.08
N ASP A 520 -1.00 -31.22 -3.39
CA ASP A 520 -0.72 -32.57 -3.91
C ASP A 520 -1.63 -32.92 -5.08
N ASN A 521 -2.91 -32.54 -5.01
CA ASN A 521 -3.84 -32.71 -6.13
C ASN A 521 -3.36 -31.93 -7.36
N ILE A 522 -2.97 -30.66 -7.21
CA ILE A 522 -2.47 -29.83 -8.32
C ILE A 522 -1.17 -30.42 -8.88
N ALA A 523 -0.21 -30.78 -8.02
CA ALA A 523 1.07 -31.39 -8.41
C ALA A 523 0.88 -32.69 -9.22
N ALA A 524 -0.06 -33.55 -8.81
CA ALA A 524 -0.40 -34.79 -9.51
C ALA A 524 -1.37 -34.58 -10.70
N CYS A 525 -1.69 -33.35 -11.10
CA CYS A 525 -2.58 -33.09 -12.25
C CYS A 525 -2.10 -33.71 -13.58
N PRO A 526 -0.78 -33.70 -13.93
CA PRO A 526 -0.28 -34.35 -15.15
C PRO A 526 -0.53 -35.86 -15.23
N GLU A 527 -0.67 -36.55 -14.08
CA GLU A 527 -1.02 -37.99 -14.04
C GLU A 527 -2.46 -38.24 -14.48
N ARG A 528 -3.34 -37.25 -14.31
CA ARG A 528 -4.78 -37.32 -14.58
C ARG A 528 -5.18 -36.60 -15.87
N SER A 529 -4.32 -35.69 -16.34
CA SER A 529 -4.52 -34.88 -17.54
C SER A 529 -3.23 -34.78 -18.33
N LEU A 530 -3.14 -35.50 -19.45
CA LEU A 530 -1.96 -35.51 -20.34
C LEU A 530 -1.65 -34.15 -20.99
N THR A 531 -2.56 -33.19 -20.88
CA THR A 531 -2.41 -31.80 -21.36
C THR A 531 -1.98 -30.82 -20.26
N ALA A 532 -1.85 -31.28 -19.01
CA ALA A 532 -1.37 -30.46 -17.90
C ALA A 532 0.15 -30.54 -17.75
N LYS A 533 0.78 -29.38 -17.57
CA LYS A 533 2.16 -29.23 -17.09
C LYS A 533 2.12 -28.45 -15.79
N VAL A 534 2.87 -28.89 -14.78
CA VAL A 534 2.89 -28.26 -13.46
C VAL A 534 4.35 -28.12 -13.01
N SER A 535 4.69 -26.96 -12.45
CA SER A 535 5.94 -26.67 -11.76
C SER A 535 5.59 -26.08 -10.40
N THR A 536 6.14 -26.64 -9.31
CA THR A 536 5.85 -26.24 -7.93
C THR A 536 7.14 -25.86 -7.24
N THR A 537 7.18 -24.71 -6.54
CA THR A 537 8.35 -24.35 -5.73
C THR A 537 8.39 -25.13 -4.41
N ASP A 538 9.57 -25.15 -3.80
CA ASP A 538 9.69 -25.41 -2.38
C ASP A 538 8.78 -24.46 -1.56
N PRO A 539 8.30 -24.89 -0.37
CA PRO A 539 7.50 -24.03 0.49
C PRO A 539 8.33 -22.87 1.05
N GLY A 540 7.84 -21.64 0.85
CA GLY A 540 8.33 -20.47 1.56
C GLY A 540 7.67 -20.36 2.94
N THR A 541 8.40 -19.85 3.92
CA THR A 541 7.88 -19.59 5.27
C THR A 541 8.37 -18.24 5.81
N ALA A 542 7.60 -17.63 6.72
CA ALA A 542 7.96 -16.39 7.40
C ALA A 542 7.39 -16.31 8.82
N PRO A 543 8.16 -15.82 9.82
CA PRO A 543 7.67 -15.63 11.18
C PRO A 543 6.69 -14.44 11.22
N VAL A 544 5.55 -14.62 11.88
CA VAL A 544 4.53 -13.57 12.07
C VAL A 544 4.27 -13.22 13.54
N GLY A 545 4.96 -13.90 14.45
CA GLY A 545 4.95 -13.59 15.87
C GLY A 545 5.74 -14.63 16.69
N PRO A 546 5.82 -14.47 18.02
CA PRO A 546 6.48 -15.43 18.89
C PRO A 546 5.84 -16.83 18.76
N GLY A 547 6.57 -17.77 18.14
CA GLY A 547 6.08 -19.13 17.89
C GLY A 547 4.98 -19.26 16.83
N LYS A 548 4.77 -18.25 15.97
CA LYS A 548 3.82 -18.29 14.84
C LYS A 548 4.54 -18.05 13.52
N GLU A 549 4.20 -18.86 12.53
CA GLU A 549 4.77 -18.84 11.18
C GLU A 549 3.64 -18.91 10.14
N VAL A 550 3.85 -18.29 8.97
CA VAL A 550 2.98 -18.45 7.79
C VAL A 550 3.73 -19.16 6.69
N THR A 551 3.02 -19.96 5.89
CA THR A 551 3.63 -20.90 4.93
C THR A 551 2.93 -20.82 3.58
N TRP A 552 3.68 -20.77 2.47
CA TRP A 552 3.10 -20.69 1.12
C TRP A 552 3.88 -21.52 0.09
N ARG A 553 3.24 -21.82 -1.05
CA ARG A 553 3.86 -22.37 -2.26
C ARG A 553 3.33 -21.64 -3.49
N THR A 554 4.19 -21.38 -4.46
CA THR A 554 3.81 -20.90 -5.79
C THR A 554 3.87 -22.05 -6.79
N ILE A 555 2.93 -22.10 -7.73
CA ILE A 555 2.79 -23.17 -8.72
C ILE A 555 2.50 -22.55 -10.10
N ASP A 556 3.34 -22.81 -11.10
CA ASP A 556 2.99 -22.56 -12.50
C ASP A 556 2.22 -23.78 -13.05
N LEU A 557 1.06 -23.54 -13.66
CA LEU A 557 0.23 -24.55 -14.32
C LEU A 557 0.00 -24.13 -15.78
N SER A 558 0.11 -25.07 -16.71
CA SER A 558 -0.32 -24.87 -18.10
C SER A 558 -1.23 -26.00 -18.56
N LEU A 559 -2.39 -25.65 -19.09
CA LEU A 559 -3.38 -26.58 -19.66
C LEU A 559 -3.51 -26.36 -21.16
N ALA A 560 -3.48 -27.43 -21.97
CA ALA A 560 -3.80 -27.29 -23.40
C ALA A 560 -5.32 -27.02 -23.61
N ALA A 561 -5.60 -26.04 -24.47
CA ALA A 561 -6.93 -25.73 -25.01
C ALA A 561 -7.05 -26.25 -26.45
N ALA A 562 -8.11 -25.83 -27.16
CA ALA A 562 -8.26 -26.11 -28.58
C ALA A 562 -7.22 -25.33 -29.44
N ASP A 563 -7.01 -25.82 -30.66
CA ASP A 563 -6.14 -25.21 -31.68
C ASP A 563 -4.67 -25.02 -31.24
N ASP A 564 -4.09 -26.03 -30.57
CA ASP A 564 -2.71 -26.08 -30.06
C ASP A 564 -2.32 -24.94 -29.08
N LYS A 565 -3.30 -24.20 -28.56
CA LYS A 565 -3.09 -23.15 -27.55
C LYS A 565 -2.91 -23.75 -26.16
N THR A 566 -2.14 -23.09 -25.32
CA THR A 566 -2.11 -23.33 -23.87
C THR A 566 -2.75 -22.17 -23.12
N VAL A 567 -3.48 -22.47 -22.05
CA VAL A 567 -3.87 -21.49 -21.03
C VAL A 567 -2.90 -21.65 -19.86
N PRO A 568 -2.03 -20.66 -19.61
CA PRO A 568 -1.14 -20.66 -18.47
C PRO A 568 -1.83 -20.02 -17.25
N TYR A 569 -1.40 -20.41 -16.05
CA TYR A 569 -1.92 -19.98 -14.75
C TYR A 569 -0.79 -19.95 -13.73
N GLN A 570 -0.69 -18.86 -12.97
CA GLN A 570 0.12 -18.82 -11.75
C GLN A 570 -0.81 -19.01 -10.54
N LEU A 571 -0.51 -19.99 -9.70
CA LEU A 571 -1.31 -20.36 -8.54
C LEU A 571 -0.50 -20.18 -7.26
N VAL A 572 -1.19 -19.89 -6.16
CA VAL A 572 -0.57 -19.82 -4.83
C VAL A 572 -1.44 -20.57 -3.83
N VAL A 573 -0.84 -21.46 -3.03
CA VAL A 573 -1.46 -22.01 -1.82
C VAL A 573 -0.73 -21.42 -0.62
N ALA A 574 -1.41 -20.58 0.14
CA ALA A 574 -0.89 -19.85 1.30
C ALA A 574 -1.69 -20.17 2.56
N ARG A 575 -1.04 -20.25 3.73
CA ARG A 575 -1.66 -20.55 5.02
C ARG A 575 -1.16 -19.61 6.11
N GLY A 576 -2.09 -19.10 6.90
CA GLY A 576 -1.82 -18.39 8.16
C GLY A 576 -2.82 -18.80 9.23
N GLY A 577 -2.33 -19.43 10.31
CA GLY A 577 -3.19 -20.02 11.34
C GLY A 577 -4.17 -21.05 10.78
N ASN A 578 -5.44 -20.95 11.18
CA ASN A 578 -6.54 -21.79 10.70
C ASN A 578 -7.16 -21.30 9.38
N ASN A 579 -6.48 -20.44 8.62
CA ASN A 579 -6.94 -19.93 7.33
C ASN A 579 -6.01 -20.38 6.18
N VAL A 580 -6.59 -20.73 5.04
CA VAL A 580 -5.88 -21.00 3.78
C VAL A 580 -6.39 -20.02 2.71
N ALA A 581 -5.48 -19.27 2.10
CA ALA A 581 -5.73 -18.47 0.91
C ALA A 581 -5.24 -19.25 -0.32
N TYR A 582 -6.11 -19.44 -1.31
CA TYR A 582 -5.76 -19.98 -2.62
C TYR A 582 -5.89 -18.85 -3.65
N LEU A 583 -4.80 -18.51 -4.33
CA LEU A 583 -4.80 -17.50 -5.39
C LEU A 583 -4.73 -18.18 -6.75
N LEU A 584 -5.51 -17.68 -7.71
CA LEU A 584 -5.52 -18.12 -9.10
C LEU A 584 -5.33 -16.88 -9.99
N VAL A 585 -4.17 -16.78 -10.64
CA VAL A 585 -3.86 -15.73 -11.63
C VAL A 585 -4.09 -16.29 -13.02
N THR A 586 -4.85 -15.56 -13.85
CA THR A 586 -4.98 -15.88 -15.29
C THR A 586 -3.95 -15.05 -16.06
N GLU A 587 -2.91 -15.71 -16.57
CA GLU A 587 -1.77 -15.08 -17.26
C GLU A 587 -1.82 -15.29 -18.79
N THR A 588 -0.92 -14.61 -19.50
CA THR A 588 -0.52 -14.97 -20.88
C THR A 588 1.00 -15.07 -20.96
N THR A 589 1.52 -15.71 -22.02
CA THR A 589 2.97 -15.91 -22.24
C THR A 589 3.81 -14.64 -22.07
N ASP A 590 3.25 -13.49 -22.45
CA ASP A 590 3.92 -12.19 -22.46
C ASP A 590 3.48 -11.27 -21.30
N TYR A 591 2.54 -11.70 -20.45
CA TYR A 591 1.97 -10.89 -19.37
C TYR A 591 1.61 -11.74 -18.14
N LYS A 592 2.52 -11.77 -17.17
CA LYS A 592 2.44 -12.52 -15.91
C LYS A 592 3.23 -11.83 -14.79
N PHE A 593 3.09 -12.28 -13.54
CA PHE A 593 4.01 -11.86 -12.48
C PHE A 593 5.37 -12.56 -12.64
N SER A 594 6.46 -11.84 -12.35
CA SER A 594 7.76 -12.48 -12.15
C SER A 594 7.72 -13.41 -10.93
N ASP A 595 8.61 -14.40 -10.90
CA ASP A 595 8.66 -15.38 -9.81
C ASP A 595 8.86 -14.68 -8.44
N GLU A 596 9.65 -13.60 -8.40
CA GLU A 596 9.84 -12.74 -7.23
C GLU A 596 8.57 -11.97 -6.84
N MET A 597 7.84 -11.39 -7.82
CA MET A 597 6.54 -10.74 -7.56
C MET A 597 5.54 -11.75 -7.01
N LEU A 598 5.46 -12.95 -7.60
CA LEU A 598 4.54 -14.01 -7.17
C LEU A 598 4.87 -14.51 -5.76
N GLN A 599 6.15 -14.66 -5.42
CA GLN A 599 6.59 -14.99 -4.06
C GLN A 599 6.28 -13.87 -3.05
N SER A 600 6.43 -12.60 -3.45
CA SER A 600 6.03 -11.43 -2.64
C SER A 600 4.52 -11.42 -2.35
N ILE A 601 3.68 -11.62 -3.37
CA ILE A 601 2.22 -11.74 -3.21
C ILE A 601 1.87 -12.96 -2.35
N ALA A 602 2.52 -14.11 -2.57
CA ALA A 602 2.24 -15.36 -1.87
C ALA A 602 2.54 -15.28 -0.36
N ARG A 603 3.68 -14.69 0.00
CA ARG A 603 4.01 -14.36 1.38
C ARG A 603 2.95 -13.44 1.99
N ARG A 604 2.61 -12.34 1.29
CA ARG A 604 1.64 -11.35 1.80
C ARG A 604 0.23 -11.93 1.97
N ALA A 605 -0.21 -12.84 1.09
CA ALA A 605 -1.48 -13.55 1.25
C ALA A 605 -1.47 -14.46 2.49
N ALA A 606 -0.34 -15.13 2.77
CA ALA A 606 -0.18 -15.95 3.97
C ALA A 606 -0.21 -15.08 5.27
N GLU A 607 0.46 -13.92 5.23
CA GLU A 607 0.43 -12.90 6.28
C GLU A 607 -0.99 -12.36 6.53
N ARG A 608 -1.69 -11.92 5.48
CA ARG A 608 -3.08 -11.43 5.56
C ARG A 608 -4.02 -12.51 6.07
N ALA A 609 -3.93 -13.74 5.58
CA ALA A 609 -4.74 -14.87 6.05
C ALA A 609 -4.59 -15.11 7.57
N SER A 610 -3.40 -14.89 8.14
CA SER A 610 -3.18 -15.00 9.60
C SER A 610 -3.93 -13.95 10.43
N GLN A 611 -4.40 -12.86 9.82
CA GLN A 611 -5.14 -11.77 10.45
C GLN A 611 -6.65 -12.05 10.53
N GLY A 612 -7.19 -12.90 9.65
CA GLY A 612 -8.61 -13.26 9.58
C GLY A 612 -9.13 -14.14 10.73
N VAL A 613 -8.49 -14.07 11.91
CA VAL A 613 -8.75 -14.90 13.09
C VAL A 613 -9.40 -14.09 14.22
N GLU A 614 -9.06 -12.81 14.36
CA GLU A 614 -9.35 -12.04 15.59
C GLU A 614 -10.67 -11.24 15.56
N ALA A 615 -11.17 -10.85 14.38
CA ALA A 615 -12.34 -9.98 14.24
C ALA A 615 -13.63 -10.51 14.92
N THR A 616 -13.81 -11.83 15.02
CA THR A 616 -14.97 -12.45 15.70
C THR A 616 -14.90 -12.47 17.23
N ALA A 617 -13.79 -12.06 17.86
CA ALA A 617 -13.63 -12.13 19.32
C ALA A 617 -14.10 -10.87 20.08
N THR A 618 -14.01 -9.68 19.45
CA THR A 618 -14.38 -8.38 20.06
C THR A 618 -15.71 -7.86 19.52
N GLY A 619 -16.79 -8.55 19.89
CA GLY A 619 -18.16 -8.19 19.48
C GLY A 619 -18.66 -6.86 20.06
N THR A 620 -18.77 -5.85 19.18
CA THR A 620 -19.86 -4.85 19.11
C THR A 620 -20.34 -4.21 20.41
N ILE A 621 -19.79 -3.03 20.74
CA ILE A 621 -20.45 -2.03 21.61
C ILE A 621 -20.79 -0.77 20.81
N SER A 622 -21.63 -0.90 19.77
CA SER A 622 -22.20 0.26 19.06
C SER A 622 -23.58 0.00 18.43
N GLU A 623 -24.43 -0.83 19.05
CA GLU A 623 -25.83 -1.00 18.59
C GLU A 623 -26.82 -1.21 19.75
N ARG A 624 -27.03 -0.18 20.60
CA ARG A 624 -28.19 -0.16 21.53
C ARG A 624 -28.62 1.20 22.11
N VAL A 625 -28.72 2.25 21.29
CA VAL A 625 -29.43 3.50 21.68
C VAL A 625 -30.45 3.92 20.60
N SER A 626 -31.56 3.20 20.55
CA SER A 626 -32.85 3.70 20.05
C SER A 626 -33.98 2.84 20.62
N LEU A 627 -35.22 3.35 20.63
CA LEU A 627 -36.44 2.72 21.15
C LEU A 627 -36.51 2.52 22.69
N ALA A 628 -36.32 3.60 23.45
CA ALA A 628 -36.99 3.81 24.74
C ALA A 628 -37.03 5.31 25.09
N GLY A 629 -38.15 5.99 24.79
CA GLY A 629 -38.34 7.44 24.96
C GLY A 629 -39.48 7.96 24.09
#